data_AF-A0A975MNR1-F1
#
_entry.id   AF-A0A975MNR1-F1
#
_cell.length_a   1.000
_cell.length_b   1.000
_cell.length_c   1.000
_cell.angle_alpha   90.00
_cell.angle_beta   90.00
_cell.angle_gamma   90.00
#
_symmetry.space_group_name_H-M   'P 1'
#
loop_
_entity.id
_entity.type
_entity.pdbx_description
1 polymer ?
#
loop_
_entity_poly.entity_id
_entity_poly.type
_entity_poly.pdbx_seq_one_letter_code
_entity_poly.pdbx_strand_id
1 'polypeptide(L)'
;MPHGKTLLTASLLFSLTSLNAQATLTTTAGGLGIYDSGLNATWTQDANLLGTWEGAYQSTSYTNIVTAIINASGGVIHDTPNAYDNGTYTLTAADFGNGGTVDWWAGQAFVNYLDTQHYAGSSHWALPTTPDNDASIGYNQTSSQLGELFYNELGGTAGSSIPSGPFSNVQASVYWSGTEYASTPYYAWNFNTYSGNQNYTSKLNQFYAWAVSPGNVAAVPEPNIIWLFGTGLLGYLGLKRRGNIG
;
A
#
# COMPACT_ATOMS: atom_id res chain seq x y z
N MET A 1 -52.25 -63.05 -0.19
CA MET A 1 -52.39 -61.70 0.38
C MET A 1 -51.15 -61.43 1.23
N PRO A 2 -50.41 -60.34 0.96
CA PRO A 2 -49.06 -60.06 1.45
C PRO A 2 -49.11 -59.29 2.79
N HIS A 3 -48.00 -59.21 3.53
CA HIS A 3 -47.54 -58.12 4.44
C HIS A 3 -46.18 -58.60 5.01
N GLY A 4 -45.06 -57.91 5.03
CA GLY A 4 -44.61 -56.58 4.63
C GLY A 4 -43.21 -56.49 5.24
N LYS A 5 -42.14 -56.43 4.42
CA LYS A 5 -40.76 -56.38 4.92
C LYS A 5 -40.42 -54.94 5.29
N THR A 6 -40.25 -54.67 6.59
CA THR A 6 -39.82 -53.37 7.11
C THR A 6 -38.34 -53.16 6.79
N LEU A 7 -38.02 -52.24 5.88
CA LEU A 7 -36.67 -51.74 5.65
C LEU A 7 -36.37 -50.66 6.70
N LEU A 8 -35.34 -50.90 7.52
CA LEU A 8 -34.72 -49.87 8.38
C LEU A 8 -33.76 -49.05 7.51
N THR A 9 -34.14 -47.82 7.19
CA THR A 9 -33.23 -46.81 6.62
C THR A 9 -32.34 -46.25 7.73
N ALA A 10 -31.03 -46.51 7.64
CA ALA A 10 -30.01 -45.83 8.43
C ALA A 10 -29.70 -44.48 7.77
N SER A 11 -30.06 -43.38 8.44
CA SER A 11 -29.71 -42.03 8.00
C SER A 11 -28.28 -41.71 8.43
N LEU A 12 -27.40 -41.48 7.45
CA LEU A 12 -26.02 -41.05 7.67
C LEU A 12 -26.01 -39.52 7.91
N LEU A 13 -25.71 -39.08 9.15
CA LEU A 13 -25.47 -37.67 9.44
C LEU A 13 -24.07 -37.29 8.92
N PHE A 14 -24.00 -36.41 7.92
CA PHE A 14 -22.77 -35.68 7.59
C PHE A 14 -22.70 -34.43 8.46
N SER A 15 -21.83 -34.44 9.46
CA SER A 15 -21.44 -33.22 10.17
C SER A 15 -20.56 -32.36 9.25
N LEU A 16 -21.12 -31.28 8.71
CA LEU A 16 -20.36 -30.22 8.05
C LEU A 16 -19.53 -29.49 9.12
N THR A 17 -18.27 -29.86 9.29
CA THR A 17 -17.30 -29.01 9.98
C THR A 17 -17.03 -27.82 9.06
N SER A 18 -17.57 -26.65 9.41
CA SER A 18 -17.18 -25.39 8.78
C SER A 18 -15.69 -25.16 9.06
N LEU A 19 -14.85 -25.32 8.04
CA LEU A 19 -13.48 -24.83 8.08
C LEU A 19 -13.58 -23.30 8.10
N ASN A 20 -13.44 -22.70 9.28
CA ASN A 20 -13.19 -21.26 9.36
C ASN A 20 -11.82 -21.03 8.71
N ALA A 21 -11.78 -20.55 7.48
CA ALA A 21 -10.54 -20.07 6.89
C ALA A 21 -10.10 -18.87 7.73
N GLN A 22 -9.06 -19.03 8.55
CA GLN A 22 -8.43 -17.89 9.22
C GLN A 22 -7.65 -17.12 8.17
N ALA A 23 -7.87 -15.79 8.12
CA ALA A 23 -7.04 -14.93 7.32
C ALA A 23 -5.57 -15.09 7.77
N THR A 24 -4.66 -15.10 6.79
CA THR A 24 -3.25 -15.36 7.01
C THR A 24 -2.45 -14.32 6.25
N LEU A 25 -1.51 -13.70 6.95
CA LEU A 25 -0.48 -12.84 6.37
C LEU A 25 0.72 -13.71 5.95
N THR A 26 1.06 -13.69 4.67
CA THR A 26 2.14 -14.52 4.11
C THR A 26 3.08 -13.70 3.25
N THR A 27 4.38 -13.94 3.38
CA THR A 27 5.37 -13.30 2.50
C THR A 27 5.20 -13.78 1.07
N THR A 28 5.17 -12.84 0.12
CA THR A 28 5.02 -13.09 -1.32
C THR A 28 5.92 -12.13 -2.12
N ALA A 29 5.74 -12.05 -3.44
CA ALA A 29 6.38 -11.06 -4.31
C ALA A 29 7.92 -10.98 -4.15
N GLY A 30 8.57 -12.14 -4.02
CA GLY A 30 10.02 -12.24 -3.85
C GLY A 30 10.54 -11.70 -2.51
N GLY A 31 9.68 -11.54 -1.51
CA GLY A 31 10.02 -10.95 -0.22
C GLY A 31 9.65 -9.47 -0.08
N LEU A 32 9.15 -8.83 -1.14
CA LEU A 32 8.79 -7.40 -1.15
C LEU A 32 7.33 -7.14 -0.79
N GLY A 33 6.50 -8.19 -0.68
CA GLY A 33 5.08 -8.06 -0.38
C GLY A 33 4.61 -9.05 0.69
N ILE A 34 3.52 -8.68 1.36
CA ILE A 34 2.78 -9.53 2.29
C ILE A 34 1.37 -9.72 1.73
N TYR A 35 1.04 -10.95 1.33
CA TYR A 35 -0.30 -11.33 0.93
C TYR A 35 -1.17 -11.55 2.16
N ASP A 36 -2.28 -10.82 2.19
CA ASP A 36 -3.38 -10.89 3.14
C ASP A 36 -4.53 -11.66 2.48
N SER A 37 -4.79 -12.86 2.96
CA SER A 37 -5.85 -13.71 2.41
C SER A 37 -7.26 -13.29 2.82
N GLY A 38 -7.41 -12.47 3.87
CA GLY A 38 -8.69 -11.93 4.32
C GLY A 38 -9.20 -10.84 3.39
N LEU A 39 -8.29 -9.93 3.00
CA LEU A 39 -8.56 -8.90 1.99
C LEU A 39 -8.40 -9.38 0.55
N ASN A 40 -7.79 -10.56 0.34
CA ASN A 40 -7.29 -11.01 -0.95
C ASN A 40 -6.48 -9.90 -1.63
N ALA A 41 -5.46 -9.40 -0.94
CA ALA A 41 -4.63 -8.29 -1.37
C ALA A 41 -3.19 -8.48 -0.91
N THR A 42 -2.23 -7.89 -1.63
CA THR A 42 -0.81 -7.88 -1.28
C THR A 42 -0.41 -6.46 -0.88
N TRP A 43 0.06 -6.28 0.34
CA TRP A 43 0.66 -5.04 0.82
C TRP A 43 2.15 -5.02 0.49
N THR A 44 2.75 -3.85 0.31
CA THR A 44 4.23 -3.75 0.38
C THR A 44 4.68 -4.19 1.76
N GLN A 45 5.73 -5.01 1.83
CA GLN A 45 6.28 -5.45 3.12
C GLN A 45 6.82 -4.27 3.92
N ASP A 46 7.45 -3.32 3.23
CA ASP A 46 7.88 -2.05 3.80
C ASP A 46 6.71 -1.06 3.81
N ALA A 47 6.23 -0.74 5.02
CA ALA A 47 5.14 0.19 5.24
C ALA A 47 5.57 1.67 5.09
N ASN A 48 6.86 1.96 5.03
CA ASN A 48 7.40 3.29 4.75
C ASN A 48 8.49 3.20 3.66
N LEU A 49 8.14 2.56 2.53
CA LEU A 49 9.07 2.30 1.42
C LEU A 49 9.75 3.58 0.90
N LEU A 50 8.99 4.67 0.81
CA LEU A 50 9.53 5.97 0.39
C LEU A 50 10.58 6.50 1.38
N GLY A 51 10.34 6.38 2.69
CA GLY A 51 11.29 6.76 3.72
C GLY A 51 12.54 5.88 3.74
N THR A 52 12.39 4.59 3.43
CA THR A 52 13.53 3.68 3.20
C THR A 52 14.38 4.15 2.02
N TRP A 53 13.77 4.56 0.92
CA TRP A 53 14.51 5.13 -0.21
C TRP A 53 15.21 6.43 0.18
N GLU A 54 14.53 7.34 0.87
CA GLU A 54 15.12 8.59 1.35
C GLU A 54 16.38 8.33 2.21
N GLY A 55 16.31 7.39 3.16
CA GLY A 55 17.44 7.06 4.03
C GLY A 55 18.57 6.28 3.35
N ALA A 56 18.26 5.52 2.29
CA ALA A 56 19.23 4.70 1.57
C ALA A 56 20.07 5.48 0.55
N TYR A 57 19.57 6.64 0.08
CA TYR A 57 20.19 7.38 -1.02
C TYR A 57 20.79 8.72 -0.56
N GLN A 58 21.89 9.13 -1.21
CA GLN A 58 22.38 10.50 -1.06
C GLN A 58 21.30 11.50 -1.51
N SER A 59 21.27 12.70 -0.92
CA SER A 59 20.21 13.70 -1.16
C SER A 59 19.90 13.94 -2.65
N THR A 60 20.90 14.07 -3.51
CA THR A 60 20.71 14.26 -4.97
C THR A 60 20.04 13.05 -5.65
N SER A 61 20.35 11.83 -5.21
CA SER A 61 19.71 10.62 -5.74
C SER A 61 18.25 10.52 -5.30
N TYR A 62 17.92 10.92 -4.08
CA TYR A 62 16.53 10.98 -3.64
C TYR A 62 15.72 12.04 -4.40
N THR A 63 16.30 13.21 -4.70
CA THR A 63 15.66 14.21 -5.57
C THR A 63 15.33 13.64 -6.96
N ASN A 64 16.20 12.80 -7.53
CA ASN A 64 15.93 12.14 -8.81
C ASN A 64 14.78 11.13 -8.71
N ILE A 65 14.65 10.41 -7.59
CA ILE A 65 13.53 9.50 -7.34
C ILE A 65 12.22 10.28 -7.26
N VAL A 66 12.18 11.36 -6.48
CA VAL A 66 11.01 12.25 -6.40
C VAL A 66 10.62 12.78 -7.78
N THR A 67 11.61 13.20 -8.57
CA THR A 67 11.38 13.65 -9.95
C THR A 67 10.80 12.54 -10.83
N ALA A 68 11.28 11.30 -10.69
CA ALA A 68 10.75 10.16 -11.42
C ALA A 68 9.30 9.83 -11.03
N ILE A 69 8.96 9.93 -9.73
CA ILE A 69 7.59 9.74 -9.23
C ILE A 69 6.65 10.79 -9.83
N ILE A 70 7.05 12.07 -9.79
CA ILE A 70 6.26 13.17 -10.37
C ILE A 70 6.04 12.95 -11.87
N ASN A 71 7.09 12.56 -12.60
CA ASN A 71 7.03 12.34 -14.03
C ASN A 71 6.19 11.12 -14.43
N ALA A 72 6.09 10.09 -13.58
CA ALA A 72 5.24 8.92 -13.83
C ALA A 72 3.75 9.28 -13.92
N SER A 73 3.34 10.37 -13.26
CA SER A 73 1.99 10.94 -13.36
C SER A 73 1.91 12.11 -14.35
N GLY A 74 2.95 12.37 -15.14
CA GLY A 74 2.99 13.52 -16.05
C GLY A 74 3.02 14.89 -15.33
N GLY A 75 3.44 14.93 -14.06
CA GLY A 75 3.51 16.15 -13.27
C GLY A 75 2.19 16.59 -12.63
N VAL A 76 1.09 15.86 -12.85
CA VAL A 76 -0.23 16.21 -12.31
C VAL A 76 -0.95 14.99 -11.75
N ILE A 77 -1.85 15.21 -10.81
CA ILE A 77 -2.84 14.22 -10.37
C ILE A 77 -4.23 14.77 -10.66
N HIS A 78 -5.08 13.92 -11.24
CA HIS A 78 -6.49 14.23 -11.43
C HIS A 78 -7.27 13.76 -10.21
N ASP A 79 -8.10 14.65 -9.67
CA ASP A 79 -8.92 14.44 -8.50
C ASP A 79 -10.32 15.04 -8.69
N THR A 80 -11.17 14.93 -7.68
CA THR A 80 -12.53 15.47 -7.76
C THR A 80 -12.48 17.01 -7.73
N PRO A 81 -13.07 17.70 -8.74
CA PRO A 81 -13.13 19.16 -8.75
C PRO A 81 -13.75 19.73 -7.49
N ASN A 82 -13.18 20.82 -7.00
CA ASN A 82 -13.60 21.46 -5.75
C ASN A 82 -13.49 23.00 -5.86
N ALA A 83 -13.66 23.72 -4.77
CA ALA A 83 -13.64 25.20 -4.80
C ALA A 83 -12.25 25.80 -5.09
N TYR A 84 -11.18 25.00 -5.02
CA TYR A 84 -9.79 25.46 -5.13
C TYR A 84 -9.15 25.11 -6.48
N ASP A 85 -9.66 24.10 -7.19
CA ASP A 85 -9.12 23.64 -8.47
C ASP A 85 -10.22 23.01 -9.36
N ASN A 86 -9.88 22.74 -10.62
CA ASN A 86 -10.79 22.12 -11.59
C ASN A 86 -10.56 20.60 -11.71
N GLY A 87 -10.24 19.92 -10.61
CA GLY A 87 -9.98 18.47 -10.57
C GLY A 87 -8.59 18.11 -11.07
N THR A 88 -7.61 18.98 -10.83
CA THR A 88 -6.22 18.73 -11.20
C THR A 88 -5.28 19.45 -10.25
N TYR A 89 -4.39 18.70 -9.64
CA TYR A 89 -3.30 19.18 -8.81
C TYR A 89 -1.96 19.06 -9.54
N THR A 90 -1.14 20.13 -9.51
CA THR A 90 0.22 20.12 -10.09
C THR A 90 1.22 19.73 -9.01
N LEU A 91 1.94 18.64 -9.25
CA LEU A 91 2.91 18.09 -8.30
C LEU A 91 4.21 18.90 -8.29
N THR A 92 4.81 18.99 -7.11
CA THR A 92 6.13 19.59 -6.87
C THR A 92 6.92 18.76 -5.86
N ALA A 93 8.23 19.01 -5.74
CA ALA A 93 9.04 18.36 -4.72
C ALA A 93 8.63 18.72 -3.28
N ALA A 94 7.87 19.81 -3.07
CA ALA A 94 7.40 20.22 -1.74
C ALA A 94 6.28 19.32 -1.20
N ASP A 95 5.63 18.55 -2.07
CA ASP A 95 4.56 17.61 -1.70
C ASP A 95 5.14 16.36 -0.99
N PHE A 96 6.46 16.16 -1.10
CA PHE A 96 7.22 15.08 -0.47
C PHE A 96 7.91 15.62 0.79
N GLY A 97 7.42 15.21 1.95
CA GLY A 97 8.01 15.54 3.24
C GLY A 97 9.20 14.66 3.61
N ASN A 98 9.81 14.98 4.75
CA ASN A 98 10.95 14.22 5.29
C ASN A 98 10.49 12.91 5.94
N GLY A 99 11.35 11.91 5.90
CA GLY A 99 11.10 10.60 6.51
C GLY A 99 10.10 9.73 5.73
N GLY A 100 9.85 10.05 4.45
CA GLY A 100 8.91 9.32 3.59
C GLY A 100 7.44 9.73 3.71
N THR A 101 7.13 10.85 4.35
CA THR A 101 5.76 11.40 4.35
C THR A 101 5.46 12.10 3.03
N VAL A 102 4.19 12.13 2.66
CA VAL A 102 3.68 12.79 1.46
C VAL A 102 2.35 13.45 1.74
N ASP A 103 2.04 14.48 0.98
CA ASP A 103 0.66 14.90 0.83
C ASP A 103 -0.16 13.85 0.05
N TRP A 104 -1.47 14.03 -0.03
CA TRP A 104 -2.32 13.01 -0.63
C TRP A 104 -2.02 12.81 -2.14
N TRP A 105 -1.74 13.88 -2.88
CA TRP A 105 -1.47 13.81 -4.31
C TRP A 105 -0.10 13.17 -4.59
N ALA A 106 0.93 13.50 -3.81
CA ALA A 106 2.21 12.81 -3.88
C ALA A 106 2.10 11.33 -3.49
N GLY A 107 1.21 10.97 -2.57
CA GLY A 107 0.87 9.58 -2.26
C GLY A 107 0.26 8.83 -3.44
N GLN A 108 -0.67 9.45 -4.17
CA GLN A 108 -1.22 8.90 -5.41
C GLN A 108 -0.15 8.75 -6.50
N ALA A 109 0.72 9.77 -6.64
CA ALA A 109 1.83 9.72 -7.59
C ALA A 109 2.82 8.59 -7.27
N PHE A 110 3.09 8.37 -5.99
CA PHE A 110 3.98 7.30 -5.53
C PHE A 110 3.46 5.91 -5.91
N VAL A 111 2.19 5.60 -5.66
CA VAL A 111 1.62 4.29 -6.02
C VAL A 111 1.50 4.11 -7.54
N ASN A 112 1.20 5.19 -8.28
CA ASN A 112 1.27 5.18 -9.75
C ASN A 112 2.70 4.90 -10.26
N TYR A 113 3.72 5.47 -9.61
CA TYR A 113 5.10 5.13 -9.93
C TYR A 113 5.39 3.64 -9.71
N LEU A 114 4.98 3.05 -8.58
CA LEU A 114 5.12 1.61 -8.34
C LEU A 114 4.46 0.77 -9.44
N ASP A 115 3.29 1.20 -9.92
CA ASP A 115 2.58 0.56 -11.03
C ASP A 115 3.34 0.58 -12.34
N THR A 116 3.82 1.76 -12.74
CA THR A 116 4.60 1.90 -13.98
C THR A 116 5.90 1.11 -13.95
N GLN A 117 6.46 0.88 -12.76
CA GLN A 117 7.70 0.10 -12.59
C GLN A 117 7.44 -1.40 -12.42
N HIS A 118 6.18 -1.84 -12.43
CA HIS A 118 5.81 -3.22 -12.13
C HIS A 118 6.41 -3.69 -10.79
N TYR A 119 6.37 -2.83 -9.76
CA TYR A 119 7.08 -3.07 -8.50
C TYR A 119 6.65 -4.41 -7.88
N ALA A 120 7.64 -5.21 -7.50
CA ALA A 120 7.47 -6.57 -6.97
C ALA A 120 6.62 -7.52 -7.85
N GLY A 121 6.42 -7.19 -9.14
CA GLY A 121 5.64 -7.98 -10.09
C GLY A 121 4.18 -7.54 -10.26
N SER A 122 3.74 -6.46 -9.62
CA SER A 122 2.37 -5.93 -9.78
C SER A 122 2.33 -4.59 -10.52
N SER A 123 1.22 -4.37 -11.24
CA SER A 123 0.84 -3.11 -11.92
C SER A 123 -0.51 -2.59 -11.45
N HIS A 124 -0.88 -2.95 -10.22
CA HIS A 124 -2.14 -2.58 -9.60
C HIS A 124 -1.97 -2.12 -8.15
N TRP A 125 -0.84 -1.50 -7.81
CA TRP A 125 -0.57 -0.74 -6.60
C TRP A 125 -1.45 0.50 -6.51
N ALA A 126 -2.11 0.61 -5.37
CA ALA A 126 -2.88 1.77 -4.99
C ALA A 126 -2.61 2.10 -3.52
N LEU A 127 -3.02 3.29 -3.10
CA LEU A 127 -3.25 3.54 -1.69
C LEU A 127 -4.46 2.71 -1.23
N PRO A 128 -4.51 2.27 0.05
CA PRO A 128 -5.59 1.47 0.57
C PRO A 128 -6.90 2.24 0.54
N THR A 129 -8.01 1.53 0.40
CA THR A 129 -9.33 2.13 0.26
C THR A 129 -10.05 2.21 1.60
N THR A 130 -10.86 3.25 1.73
CA THR A 130 -11.82 3.44 2.83
C THR A 130 -13.19 3.66 2.21
N PRO A 131 -14.24 2.94 2.64
CA PRO A 131 -15.59 3.23 2.18
C PRO A 131 -15.96 4.69 2.45
N ASP A 132 -16.37 5.42 1.41
CA ASP A 132 -16.65 6.86 1.54
C ASP A 132 -18.03 7.11 2.16
N ASN A 133 -18.08 7.05 3.48
CA ASN A 133 -19.27 7.33 4.27
C ASN A 133 -18.88 7.70 5.71
N ASP A 134 -19.65 8.57 6.35
CA ASP A 134 -19.36 9.01 7.73
C ASP A 134 -19.43 7.87 8.77
N ALA A 135 -20.09 6.74 8.45
CA ALA A 135 -20.07 5.56 9.31
C ALA A 135 -18.66 4.92 9.41
N SER A 136 -17.75 5.32 8.52
CA SER A 136 -16.34 4.93 8.51
C SER A 136 -15.47 5.79 9.44
N ILE A 137 -16.03 6.76 10.17
CA ILE A 137 -15.29 7.57 11.16
C ILE A 137 -15.19 6.82 12.49
N GLY A 138 -14.04 6.88 13.14
CA GLY A 138 -13.87 6.42 14.52
C GLY A 138 -13.01 5.16 14.65
N TYR A 139 -13.26 4.40 15.71
CA TYR A 139 -12.53 3.18 16.04
C TYR A 139 -13.30 1.92 15.60
N ASN A 140 -12.60 0.78 15.55
CA ASN A 140 -13.13 -0.52 15.15
C ASN A 140 -13.76 -0.50 13.74
N GLN A 141 -13.22 0.33 12.88
CA GLN A 141 -13.61 0.41 11.47
C GLN A 141 -12.87 -0.70 10.74
N THR A 142 -13.56 -1.77 10.36
CA THR A 142 -12.96 -2.94 9.69
C THR A 142 -13.40 -3.05 8.21
N SER A 143 -14.19 -2.09 7.74
CA SER A 143 -14.63 -2.05 6.33
C SER A 143 -13.60 -1.42 5.40
N SER A 144 -12.59 -0.72 5.92
CA SER A 144 -11.45 -0.20 5.17
C SER A 144 -10.30 -1.20 5.17
N GLN A 145 -9.43 -1.13 4.17
CA GLN A 145 -8.30 -2.06 4.07
C GLN A 145 -7.30 -1.90 5.23
N LEU A 146 -6.97 -0.67 5.64
CA LEU A 146 -6.10 -0.43 6.79
C LEU A 146 -6.78 -0.78 8.12
N GLY A 147 -8.09 -0.57 8.22
CA GLY A 147 -8.87 -0.94 9.37
C GLY A 147 -8.97 -2.45 9.58
N GLU A 148 -9.25 -3.21 8.52
CA GLU A 148 -9.23 -4.67 8.52
C GLU A 148 -7.85 -5.20 8.91
N LEU A 149 -6.80 -4.69 8.27
CA LEU A 149 -5.41 -5.06 8.59
C LEU A 149 -5.09 -4.79 10.07
N PHE A 150 -5.46 -3.62 10.58
CA PHE A 150 -5.17 -3.24 11.95
C PHE A 150 -5.94 -4.10 12.96
N TYR A 151 -7.26 -4.19 12.85
CA TYR A 151 -8.12 -4.77 13.89
C TYR A 151 -8.21 -6.30 13.78
N ASN A 152 -8.40 -6.83 12.57
CA ASN A 152 -8.68 -8.25 12.38
C ASN A 152 -7.42 -9.07 12.09
N GLU A 153 -6.54 -8.57 11.23
CA GLU A 153 -5.34 -9.34 10.82
C GLU A 153 -4.21 -9.25 11.85
N LEU A 154 -3.96 -8.05 12.40
CA LEU A 154 -2.89 -7.83 13.38
C LEU A 154 -3.36 -7.91 14.84
N GLY A 155 -4.67 -8.00 15.09
CA GLY A 155 -5.25 -8.06 16.43
C GLY A 155 -5.15 -6.73 17.20
N GLY A 156 -5.15 -5.61 16.49
CA GLY A 156 -5.11 -4.27 17.04
C GLY A 156 -6.32 -3.95 17.91
N THR A 157 -6.14 -3.02 18.84
CA THR A 157 -7.21 -2.57 19.75
C THR A 157 -7.31 -1.06 19.71
N ALA A 158 -8.54 -0.56 19.81
CA ALA A 158 -8.79 0.89 19.80
C ALA A 158 -8.02 1.59 20.94
N GLY A 159 -7.37 2.69 20.61
CA GLY A 159 -6.54 3.46 21.54
C GLY A 159 -5.12 2.93 21.74
N SER A 160 -4.75 1.82 21.08
CA SER A 160 -3.41 1.23 21.13
C SER A 160 -2.68 1.41 19.81
N SER A 161 -1.36 1.40 19.87
CA SER A 161 -0.52 1.38 18.68
C SER A 161 -0.62 0.04 17.95
N ILE A 162 -0.44 0.08 16.63
CA ILE A 162 -0.44 -1.08 15.74
C ILE A 162 0.43 -2.21 16.29
N PRO A 163 -0.11 -3.44 16.41
CA PRO A 163 0.67 -4.59 16.82
C PRO A 163 1.78 -4.92 15.83
N SER A 164 2.80 -5.65 16.31
CA SER A 164 3.83 -6.21 15.42
C SER A 164 3.23 -7.20 14.43
N GLY A 165 3.77 -7.24 13.21
CA GLY A 165 3.38 -8.19 12.17
C GLY A 165 4.55 -8.48 11.22
N PRO A 166 4.30 -9.15 10.09
CA PRO A 166 5.33 -9.48 9.11
C PRO A 166 5.77 -8.29 8.23
N PHE A 167 5.57 -7.07 8.72
CA PHE A 167 5.85 -5.81 8.02
C PHE A 167 7.10 -5.14 8.58
N SER A 168 7.83 -4.42 7.73
CA SER A 168 8.97 -3.60 8.10
C SER A 168 8.62 -2.11 8.07
N ASN A 169 9.37 -1.32 8.84
CA ASN A 169 9.27 0.15 8.91
C ASN A 169 7.85 0.70 9.12
N VAL A 170 6.98 -0.07 9.79
CA VAL A 170 5.67 0.41 10.23
C VAL A 170 5.85 1.59 11.16
N GLN A 171 5.19 2.70 10.83
CA GLN A 171 5.22 3.92 11.63
C GLN A 171 3.97 3.96 12.48
N ALA A 172 4.09 4.15 13.79
CA ALA A 172 2.93 4.39 14.65
C ALA A 172 2.39 5.81 14.42
N SER A 173 1.73 6.02 13.29
CA SER A 173 1.29 7.34 12.79
C SER A 173 0.13 7.19 11.79
N VAL A 174 -0.19 8.27 11.10
CA VAL A 174 -1.27 8.35 10.13
C VAL A 174 -0.80 7.86 8.75
N TYR A 175 -1.64 7.06 8.11
CA TYR A 175 -1.49 6.57 6.75
C TYR A 175 -2.64 7.06 5.87
N TRP A 176 -2.33 7.41 4.62
CA TRP A 176 -3.33 7.82 3.66
C TRP A 176 -4.20 6.66 3.18
N SER A 177 -5.49 6.94 3.00
CA SER A 177 -6.36 6.19 2.11
C SER A 177 -6.33 6.81 0.71
N GLY A 178 -6.45 5.99 -0.32
CA GLY A 178 -6.63 6.44 -1.70
C GLY A 178 -8.01 7.02 -1.99
N THR A 179 -8.91 7.02 -1.00
CA THR A 179 -10.29 7.51 -1.14
C THR A 179 -10.41 8.96 -0.70
N GLU A 180 -10.90 9.82 -1.59
CA GLU A 180 -11.34 11.18 -1.26
C GLU A 180 -12.62 11.16 -0.42
N TYR A 181 -12.85 12.21 0.37
CA TYR A 181 -14.12 12.40 1.06
C TYR A 181 -15.10 13.15 0.15
N ALA A 182 -16.05 12.46 -0.48
CA ALA A 182 -16.82 13.06 -1.57
C ALA A 182 -17.70 14.24 -1.14
N SER A 183 -18.13 14.30 0.13
CA SER A 183 -18.93 15.44 0.61
C SER A 183 -18.13 16.73 0.66
N THR A 184 -16.79 16.66 0.77
CA THR A 184 -15.90 17.81 0.70
C THR A 184 -14.57 17.34 0.10
N PRO A 185 -14.45 17.29 -1.24
CA PRO A 185 -13.31 16.69 -1.96
C PRO A 185 -12.00 17.49 -1.86
N TYR A 186 -11.92 18.40 -0.90
CA TYR A 186 -10.67 18.96 -0.38
C TYR A 186 -10.01 18.04 0.67
N TYR A 187 -10.78 17.08 1.20
CA TYR A 187 -10.35 16.11 2.19
C TYR A 187 -10.20 14.71 1.60
N ALA A 188 -9.34 13.91 2.22
CA ALA A 188 -9.20 12.49 1.95
C ALA A 188 -9.20 11.69 3.24
N TRP A 189 -9.60 10.42 3.13
CA TRP A 189 -9.63 9.49 4.25
C TRP A 189 -8.21 9.12 4.70
N ASN A 190 -8.05 8.82 5.98
CA ASN A 190 -6.81 8.38 6.58
C ASN A 190 -7.07 7.42 7.73
N PHE A 191 -6.03 6.67 8.10
CA PHE A 191 -6.07 5.76 9.24
C PHE A 191 -4.87 5.99 10.15
N ASN A 192 -5.14 6.24 11.43
CA ASN A 192 -4.11 6.46 12.44
C ASN A 192 -3.74 5.15 13.12
N THR A 193 -2.62 4.56 12.73
CA THR A 193 -2.08 3.32 13.30
C THR A 193 -1.49 3.48 14.71
N TYR A 194 -1.33 4.72 15.21
CA TYR A 194 -0.97 4.95 16.61
C TYR A 194 -2.14 4.62 17.57
N SER A 195 -3.38 4.72 17.11
CA SER A 195 -4.56 4.52 17.96
C SER A 195 -5.67 3.66 17.34
N GLY A 196 -5.56 3.31 16.06
CA GLY A 196 -6.62 2.64 15.30
C GLY A 196 -7.78 3.55 14.90
N ASN A 197 -7.63 4.88 14.94
CA ASN A 197 -8.70 5.81 14.57
C ASN A 197 -8.71 6.05 13.06
N GLN A 198 -9.88 5.90 12.42
CA GLN A 198 -10.11 6.29 11.04
C GLN A 198 -10.82 7.64 10.97
N ASN A 199 -10.39 8.51 10.06
CA ASN A 199 -10.98 9.82 9.86
C ASN A 199 -10.71 10.33 8.44
N TYR A 200 -11.07 11.57 8.15
CA TYR A 200 -10.63 12.30 6.97
C TYR A 200 -9.95 13.62 7.37
N THR A 201 -9.11 14.15 6.50
CA THR A 201 -8.43 15.43 6.75
C THR A 201 -7.94 16.08 5.46
N SER A 202 -7.35 17.29 5.56
CA SER A 202 -6.83 18.05 4.42
C SER A 202 -5.81 17.24 3.64
N LYS A 203 -6.00 17.16 2.31
CA LYS A 203 -5.07 16.54 1.37
C LYS A 203 -3.65 17.13 1.44
N LEU A 204 -3.49 18.34 1.99
CA LEU A 204 -2.19 19.02 2.19
C LEU A 204 -1.37 18.49 3.38
N ASN A 205 -1.95 17.68 4.26
CA ASN A 205 -1.21 17.13 5.40
C ASN A 205 -0.16 16.11 4.96
N GLN A 206 0.91 15.97 5.73
CA GLN A 206 2.02 15.06 5.40
C GLN A 206 1.88 13.74 6.19
N PHE A 207 1.56 12.64 5.51
CA PHE A 207 1.38 11.30 6.10
C PHE A 207 2.07 10.20 5.30
N TYR A 208 2.08 8.99 5.82
CA TYR A 208 2.71 7.85 5.15
C TYR A 208 1.80 7.24 4.08
N ALA A 209 2.43 6.74 3.00
CA ALA A 209 1.76 6.04 1.91
C ALA A 209 2.16 4.55 1.93
N TRP A 210 1.23 3.69 2.34
CA TRP A 210 1.44 2.24 2.35
C TRP A 210 0.70 1.61 1.17
N ALA A 211 1.44 1.09 0.19
CA ALA A 211 0.83 0.59 -1.02
C ALA A 211 0.22 -0.81 -0.84
N VAL A 212 -0.92 -1.03 -1.49
CA VAL A 212 -1.63 -2.31 -1.54
C VAL A 212 -2.02 -2.62 -2.99
N SER A 213 -2.02 -3.90 -3.35
CA SER A 213 -2.38 -4.40 -4.67
C SER A 213 -3.38 -5.55 -4.55
N PRO A 214 -4.38 -5.68 -5.45
CA PRO A 214 -5.34 -6.78 -5.38
C PRO A 214 -4.69 -8.13 -5.67
N GLY A 215 -5.18 -9.17 -4.99
CA GLY A 215 -4.76 -10.55 -5.17
C GLY A 215 -3.39 -10.88 -4.55
N ASN A 216 -2.97 -12.12 -4.78
CA ASN A 216 -1.63 -12.59 -4.41
C ASN A 216 -0.65 -12.28 -5.55
N VAL A 217 0.24 -11.31 -5.33
CA VAL A 217 1.26 -10.92 -6.31
C VAL A 217 2.36 -11.98 -6.32
N ALA A 218 2.37 -12.81 -7.36
CA ALA A 218 3.38 -13.85 -7.51
C ALA A 218 4.78 -13.25 -7.72
N ALA A 219 5.80 -13.91 -7.16
CA ALA A 219 7.18 -13.57 -7.48
C ALA A 219 7.42 -13.78 -8.99
N VAL A 220 7.93 -12.76 -9.67
CA VAL A 220 8.37 -12.90 -11.06
C VAL A 220 9.74 -13.59 -11.06
N PRO A 221 9.97 -14.63 -11.90
CA PRO A 221 11.20 -15.44 -11.91
C PRO A 221 12.51 -14.66 -12.10
N GLU A 222 12.42 -13.45 -12.64
CA GLU A 222 13.44 -12.43 -12.47
C GLU A 222 12.73 -11.22 -11.88
N PRO A 223 13.08 -10.76 -10.68
CA PRO A 223 12.49 -9.54 -10.20
C PRO A 223 12.95 -8.45 -11.18
N ASN A 224 12.05 -7.59 -11.64
CA ASN A 224 12.42 -6.38 -12.37
C ASN A 224 13.24 -5.48 -11.40
N ILE A 225 14.48 -5.85 -11.11
CA ILE A 225 15.48 -5.10 -10.33
C ILE A 225 16.54 -4.63 -11.33
N ILE A 226 16.09 -3.98 -12.40
CA ILE A 226 16.95 -3.46 -13.46
C ILE A 226 16.50 -2.03 -13.78
N TRP A 227 17.02 -1.09 -12.99
CA TRP A 227 17.42 0.28 -13.34
C TRP A 227 16.39 1.29 -13.89
N LEU A 228 15.94 2.18 -13.00
CA LEU A 228 15.95 3.62 -13.31
C LEU A 228 16.44 4.49 -12.14
N PHE A 229 17.52 4.03 -11.48
CA PHE A 229 18.43 4.96 -10.80
C PHE A 229 19.29 5.64 -11.86
N GLY A 230 18.74 6.69 -12.48
CA GLY A 230 19.50 7.64 -13.30
C GLY A 230 19.86 7.16 -14.70
N THR A 231 18.92 7.25 -15.65
CA THR A 231 19.27 7.51 -17.04
C THR A 231 19.83 8.93 -17.16
N GLY A 232 21.09 9.11 -16.77
CA GLY A 232 21.87 10.31 -17.05
C GLY A 232 22.97 10.62 -16.03
N LEU A 233 24.21 10.23 -16.34
CA LEU A 233 25.49 10.89 -15.98
C LEU A 233 26.51 10.29 -14.99
N LEU A 234 26.54 8.99 -14.67
CA LEU A 234 27.71 8.41 -13.98
C LEU A 234 28.18 7.06 -14.55
N GLY A 235 28.31 7.00 -15.88
CA GLY A 235 28.94 5.88 -16.60
C GLY A 235 30.20 6.24 -17.39
N TYR A 236 30.78 7.44 -17.20
CA TYR A 236 31.95 7.88 -17.99
C TYR A 236 33.07 8.48 -17.15
N LEU A 237 33.43 7.87 -16.02
CA LEU A 237 34.67 8.20 -15.31
C LEU A 237 35.10 6.96 -14.50
N GLY A 238 36.22 6.30 -14.86
CA GLY A 238 36.91 5.45 -13.88
C GLY A 238 37.54 4.12 -14.29
N LEU A 239 37.93 3.88 -15.55
CA LEU A 239 39.00 2.91 -15.81
C LEU A 239 40.14 3.59 -16.57
N LYS A 240 40.92 4.34 -15.79
CA LYS A 240 42.29 4.75 -16.13
C LYS A 240 43.11 3.47 -16.31
N ARG A 241 43.27 3.04 -17.57
CA ARG A 241 44.30 2.09 -17.98
C ARG A 241 45.66 2.71 -17.66
N ARG A 242 46.23 2.40 -16.50
CA ARG A 242 47.63 2.66 -16.21
C ARG A 242 48.44 1.77 -17.15
N GLY A 243 49.17 2.40 -18.06
CA GLY A 243 50.22 1.75 -18.82
C GLY A 243 51.33 1.31 -17.87
N ASN A 244 51.92 0.16 -18.17
CA ASN A 244 53.33 -0.10 -17.88
C ASN A 244 54.03 -0.22 -19.23
N ILE A 245 54.97 0.70 -19.45
CA ILE A 245 56.05 0.61 -20.41
C ILE A 245 57.26 0.24 -19.56
N GLY A 246 58.00 -0.79 -19.95
CA GLY A 246 59.17 -1.31 -19.25
C GLY A 246 59.30 -2.80 -19.47
#